data_AF-A0A6G2DNN2-F1
#
_entry.id   AF-A0A6G2DNN2-F1
#
_cell.length_a   1.000
_cell.length_b   1.000
_cell.length_c   1.000
_cell.angle_alpha   90.00
_cell.angle_beta   90.00
_cell.angle_gamma   90.00
#
_symmetry.space_group_name_H-M   'P 1'
#
loop_
_entity.id
_entity.type
_entity.pdbx_description
1 polymer ?
#
loop_
_entity_poly.entity_id
_entity_poly.type
_entity_poly.pdbx_seq_one_letter_code
_entity_poly.pdbx_strand_id
1 'polypeptide(L)'
;TKDREENPDNPRFKLIPPVLTILAIEEPENHIAPHHIGKLIKRFKQLGNNDNSQVILTSHSPAIVKRIDPEDLKYLRIENNDRVLQTIVSDIQLPPAIDESYKYIKGAIQAYPELYFAKLVVLGEGDSE
;
A
#
# COMPACT_ATOMS: atom_id res chain seq x y z
N THR A 1 11.51 15.39 -21.60
CA THR A 1 11.52 13.98 -22.05
C THR A 1 11.84 13.96 -23.52
N LYS A 2 12.59 12.96 -24.02
CA LYS A 2 12.97 12.82 -25.44
C LYS A 2 11.81 13.04 -26.42
N ASP A 3 10.62 12.60 -26.03
CA ASP A 3 9.40 12.74 -26.86
C ASP A 3 8.96 14.20 -27.12
N ARG A 4 9.39 15.16 -26.29
CA ARG A 4 9.13 16.60 -26.51
C ARG A 4 10.02 17.20 -27.60
N GLU A 5 11.24 16.69 -27.78
CA GLU A 5 12.18 17.16 -28.78
C GLU A 5 11.81 16.66 -30.18
N GLU A 6 11.22 15.45 -30.26
CA GLU A 6 10.82 14.83 -31.53
C GLU A 6 9.47 15.33 -32.08
N ASN A 7 8.56 15.87 -31.24
CA ASN A 7 7.27 16.39 -31.71
C ASN A 7 6.75 17.57 -30.85
N PRO A 8 7.20 18.80 -31.10
CA PRO A 8 6.88 19.98 -30.28
C PRO A 8 5.41 20.43 -30.36
N ASP A 9 4.69 20.06 -31.43
CA ASP A 9 3.30 20.49 -31.67
C ASP A 9 2.23 19.57 -31.09
N ASN A 10 2.64 18.44 -30.49
CA ASN A 10 1.69 17.51 -29.89
C ASN A 10 0.93 18.20 -28.72
N PRO A 11 -0.40 18.27 -28.77
CA PRO A 11 -1.20 18.95 -27.74
C PRO A 11 -1.01 18.35 -26.34
N ARG A 12 -0.57 17.09 -26.22
CA ARG A 12 -0.17 16.48 -24.94
C ARG A 12 1.02 17.19 -24.27
N PHE A 13 1.89 17.83 -25.05
CA PHE A 13 3.08 18.53 -24.56
C PHE A 13 2.88 20.04 -24.36
N LYS A 14 1.76 20.60 -24.84
CA LYS A 14 1.32 21.98 -24.53
C LYS A 14 0.86 22.14 -23.08
N LEU A 15 0.67 21.05 -22.36
CA LEU A 15 0.45 21.03 -20.92
C LEU A 15 1.82 21.03 -20.23
N ILE A 16 2.06 22.04 -19.40
CA ILE A 16 3.13 21.98 -18.41
C ILE A 16 2.76 20.81 -17.47
N PRO A 17 3.58 19.74 -17.37
CA PRO A 17 3.25 18.60 -16.54
C PRO A 17 3.16 19.05 -15.08
N PRO A 18 2.24 18.47 -14.30
CA PRO A 18 2.12 18.80 -12.89
C PRO A 18 3.44 18.50 -12.16
N VAL A 19 3.76 19.35 -11.19
CA VAL A 19 4.94 19.18 -10.32
C VAL A 19 4.84 17.89 -9.50
N LEU A 20 3.62 17.51 -9.12
CA LEU A 20 3.31 16.27 -8.42
C LEU A 20 1.97 15.72 -8.92
N THR A 21 1.91 14.43 -9.22
CA THR A 21 0.69 13.69 -9.54
C THR A 21 0.33 12.76 -8.38
N ILE A 22 -0.82 12.98 -7.74
CA ILE A 22 -1.35 12.06 -6.72
C ILE A 22 -2.44 11.20 -7.36
N LEU A 23 -2.27 9.88 -7.29
CA LEU A 23 -3.29 8.90 -7.65
C LEU A 23 -3.83 8.26 -6.37
N ALA A 24 -5.05 8.62 -5.98
CA ALA A 24 -5.76 8.01 -4.86
C ALA A 24 -6.82 7.04 -5.39
N ILE A 25 -6.78 5.78 -4.97
CA ILE A 25 -7.70 4.74 -5.42
C ILE A 25 -8.34 4.06 -4.23
N GLU A 26 -9.66 4.04 -4.23
CA GLU A 26 -10.43 3.29 -3.24
C GLU A 26 -10.63 1.85 -3.72
N GLU A 27 -10.28 0.89 -2.86
CA GLU A 27 -10.53 -0.55 -3.04
C GLU A 27 -10.29 -1.05 -4.47
N PRO A 28 -9.04 -0.94 -4.99
CA PRO A 28 -8.73 -1.31 -6.37
C PRO A 28 -9.00 -2.79 -6.70
N GLU A 29 -9.25 -3.64 -5.71
CA GLU A 29 -9.65 -5.04 -5.85
C GLU A 29 -11.11 -5.23 -6.26
N ASN A 30 -11.98 -4.23 -6.08
CA ASN A 30 -13.40 -4.38 -6.33
C ASN A 30 -13.69 -4.69 -7.80
N HIS A 31 -14.52 -5.71 -8.03
CA HIS A 31 -14.87 -6.23 -9.36
C HIS A 31 -13.69 -6.72 -10.22
N ILE A 32 -12.52 -6.96 -9.62
CA ILE A 32 -11.34 -7.50 -10.31
C ILE A 32 -11.13 -8.97 -9.96
N ALA A 33 -10.86 -9.80 -10.98
CA ALA A 33 -10.55 -11.19 -10.76
C ALA A 33 -9.24 -11.35 -9.94
N PRO A 34 -9.15 -12.26 -8.96
CA PRO A 34 -8.02 -12.35 -8.03
C PRO A 34 -6.63 -12.45 -8.70
N HIS A 35 -6.56 -13.13 -9.85
CA HIS A 35 -5.33 -13.30 -10.62
C HIS A 35 -4.81 -12.02 -11.29
N HIS A 36 -5.59 -10.93 -11.30
CA HIS A 36 -5.18 -9.61 -11.80
C HIS A 36 -4.61 -8.69 -10.71
N ILE A 37 -4.90 -8.95 -9.43
CA ILE A 37 -4.48 -8.10 -8.30
C ILE A 37 -2.96 -7.92 -8.31
N GLY A 38 -2.19 -8.99 -8.52
CA GLY A 38 -0.73 -8.90 -8.57
C GLY A 38 -0.21 -8.00 -9.70
N LYS A 39 -0.84 -8.05 -10.88
CA LYS A 39 -0.46 -7.18 -12.02
C LYS A 39 -0.83 -5.72 -11.73
N LEU A 40 -1.96 -5.50 -11.09
CA LEU A 40 -2.45 -4.16 -10.74
C LEU A 40 -1.53 -3.49 -9.73
N ILE A 41 -1.23 -4.15 -8.60
CA ILE A 41 -0.33 -3.63 -7.57
C ILE A 41 1.07 -3.35 -8.15
N LYS A 42 1.58 -4.21 -9.03
CA LYS A 42 2.86 -3.96 -9.72
C LYS A 42 2.83 -2.65 -10.52
N ARG A 43 1.73 -2.35 -11.23
CA ARG A 43 1.60 -1.10 -12.00
C ARG A 43 1.50 0.12 -11.08
N PHE A 44 0.80 0.02 -9.96
CA PHE A 44 0.74 1.10 -8.97
C PHE A 44 2.10 1.39 -8.34
N LYS A 45 2.86 0.36 -7.96
CA LYS A 45 4.24 0.52 -7.48
C LYS A 45 5.12 1.19 -8.54
N GLN A 46 5.03 0.76 -9.80
CA GLN A 46 5.76 1.38 -10.91
C GLN A 46 5.40 2.85 -11.10
N LEU A 47 4.12 3.19 -10.99
CA LEU A 47 3.68 4.57 -11.09
C LEU A 47 4.23 5.39 -9.92
N GLY A 48 4.00 4.96 -8.68
CA GLY A 48 4.45 5.67 -7.46
C GLY A 48 5.97 5.80 -7.31
N ASN A 49 6.75 5.01 -8.03
CA ASN A 49 8.21 5.14 -8.08
C ASN A 49 8.69 6.26 -9.03
N ASN A 50 7.81 6.93 -9.76
CA ASN A 50 8.20 8.12 -10.52
C ASN A 50 8.42 9.30 -9.57
N ASP A 51 9.50 10.05 -9.78
CA ASP A 51 9.92 11.18 -8.93
C ASP A 51 8.83 12.24 -8.69
N ASN A 52 7.89 12.39 -9.63
CA ASN A 52 6.82 13.38 -9.56
C ASN A 52 5.43 12.74 -9.33
N SER A 53 5.36 11.59 -8.67
CA SER A 53 4.06 10.97 -8.38
C SER A 53 4.00 10.24 -7.04
N GLN A 54 2.78 10.13 -6.52
CA GLN A 54 2.46 9.38 -5.33
C GLN A 54 1.19 8.57 -5.59
N VAL A 55 1.20 7.30 -5.19
CA VAL A 55 0.02 6.44 -5.25
C VAL A 55 -0.45 6.13 -3.83
N ILE A 56 -1.72 6.40 -3.55
CA ILE A 56 -2.40 6.08 -2.30
C ILE A 56 -3.52 5.11 -2.65
N LEU A 57 -3.61 4.00 -1.92
CA LEU A 57 -4.66 3.02 -2.11
C LEU A 57 -5.28 2.67 -0.76
N THR A 58 -6.60 2.45 -0.76
CA THR A 58 -7.29 1.80 0.36
C THR A 58 -7.59 0.36 -0.02
N SER A 59 -7.62 -0.54 0.95
CA SER A 59 -7.95 -1.93 0.70
C SER A 59 -8.42 -2.60 1.99
N HIS A 60 -9.45 -3.44 1.87
CA HIS A 60 -9.85 -4.38 2.92
C HIS A 60 -9.33 -5.80 2.62
N SER A 61 -8.52 -5.98 1.58
CA SER A 61 -8.08 -7.27 1.07
C SER A 61 -6.69 -7.67 1.57
N PRO A 62 -6.57 -8.82 2.27
CA PRO A 62 -5.26 -9.39 2.61
C PRO A 62 -4.40 -9.68 1.37
N ALA A 63 -5.02 -9.89 0.20
CA ALA A 63 -4.30 -10.12 -1.05
C ALA A 63 -3.51 -8.88 -1.51
N ILE A 64 -3.99 -7.68 -1.23
CA ILE A 64 -3.26 -6.45 -1.52
C ILE A 64 -2.16 -6.23 -0.48
N VAL A 65 -2.53 -6.32 0.81
CA VAL A 65 -1.60 -6.09 1.94
C VAL A 65 -0.34 -6.96 1.83
N LYS A 66 -0.48 -8.24 1.47
CA LYS A 66 0.65 -9.17 1.23
C LYS A 66 1.67 -8.71 0.18
N ARG A 67 1.29 -7.76 -0.69
CA ARG A 67 2.10 -7.29 -1.83
C ARG A 67 2.68 -5.89 -1.61
N ILE A 68 2.37 -5.27 -0.48
CA ILE A 68 2.87 -3.96 -0.08
C ILE A 68 3.94 -4.17 1.00
N ASP A 69 4.97 -3.33 1.00
CA ASP A 69 5.98 -3.38 2.06
C ASP A 69 5.37 -2.82 3.34
N PRO A 70 5.63 -3.41 4.53
CA PRO A 70 4.90 -3.01 5.72
C PRO A 70 5.12 -1.54 6.12
N GLU A 71 6.28 -0.99 5.78
CA GLU A 71 6.64 0.42 5.99
C GLU A 71 5.73 1.40 5.21
N ASP A 72 5.21 0.94 4.06
CA ASP A 72 4.29 1.71 3.21
C ASP A 72 2.83 1.61 3.68
N LEU A 73 2.51 0.71 4.61
CA LEU A 73 1.15 0.53 5.11
C LEU A 73 0.83 1.56 6.21
N LYS A 74 -0.43 1.95 6.25
CA LYS A 74 -1.02 2.80 7.30
C LYS A 74 -2.29 2.11 7.77
N TYR A 75 -2.37 1.79 9.06
CA TYR A 75 -3.56 1.23 9.67
C TYR A 75 -4.48 2.36 10.14
N LEU A 76 -5.74 2.32 9.71
CA LEU A 76 -6.75 3.31 10.08
C LEU A 76 -7.80 2.66 10.99
N ARG A 77 -8.07 3.28 12.14
CA ARG A 77 -9.10 2.83 13.08
C ARG A 77 -9.93 4.01 13.57
N ILE A 78 -11.25 3.84 13.58
CA ILE A 78 -12.14 4.79 14.23
C ILE A 78 -12.14 4.50 15.73
N GLU A 79 -11.88 5.53 16.53
CA GLU A 79 -11.98 5.52 17.98
C GLU A 79 -13.12 6.44 18.42
N ASN A 80 -13.87 5.97 19.41
CA ASN A 80 -14.94 6.74 20.03
C ASN A 80 -14.52 7.05 21.46
N ASN A 81 -14.20 8.32 21.72
CA ASN A 81 -13.95 8.80 23.08
C ASN A 81 -15.09 9.72 23.48
N ASP A 82 -16.06 9.17 24.21
CA ASP A 82 -17.15 9.87 24.91
C ASP A 82 -17.72 11.10 24.19
N ARG A 83 -18.10 10.94 22.90
CA ARG A 83 -18.88 11.84 22.01
C ARG A 83 -18.16 12.37 20.77
N VAL A 84 -16.87 12.09 20.57
CA VAL A 84 -16.16 12.45 19.33
C VAL A 84 -15.67 11.19 18.63
N LEU A 85 -16.03 11.04 17.36
CA LEU A 85 -15.43 10.06 16.47
C LEU A 85 -14.12 10.63 15.93
N GLN A 86 -13.02 9.93 16.16
CA GLN A 86 -11.71 10.28 15.63
C GLN A 86 -11.12 9.10 14.85
N THR A 87 -10.37 9.41 13.78
CA THR A 87 -9.61 8.39 13.05
C THR A 87 -8.17 8.41 13.56
N ILE A 88 -7.75 7.28 14.12
CA ILE A 88 -6.36 7.01 14.45
C ILE A 88 -5.68 6.41 13.22
N VAL A 89 -4.55 6.99 12.85
CA VAL A 89 -3.66 6.46 11.81
C VAL A 89 -2.41 5.94 12.51
N SER A 90 -2.00 4.71 12.21
CA SER A 90 -0.83 4.08 12.82
C SER A 90 0.08 3.52 11.75
N ASP A 91 1.38 3.80 11.90
CA ASP A 91 2.43 3.16 11.13
C ASP A 91 2.66 1.73 11.63
N ILE A 92 3.09 0.86 10.72
CA ILE A 92 3.62 -0.45 11.11
C ILE A 92 5.07 -0.26 11.53
N GLN A 93 5.32 -0.44 12.82
CA GLN A 93 6.66 -0.39 13.38
C GLN A 93 7.34 -1.74 13.14
N LEU A 94 8.41 -1.74 12.36
CA LEU A 94 9.28 -2.90 12.19
C LEU A 94 10.53 -2.76 13.07
N PRO A 95 11.13 -3.88 13.54
CA PRO A 95 12.45 -3.85 14.15
C PRO A 95 13.49 -3.22 13.20
N PRO A 96 14.65 -2.76 13.70
CA PRO A 96 15.73 -2.30 12.82
C PRO A 96 16.14 -3.39 11.82
N ALA A 97 16.39 -3.01 10.56
CA ALA A 97 16.72 -3.96 9.49
C ALA A 97 18.01 -4.77 9.71
N ILE A 98 18.86 -4.34 10.66
CA ILE A 98 20.07 -5.06 11.08
C ILE A 98 19.80 -6.21 12.05
N ASP A 99 18.61 -6.26 12.63
CA ASP A 99 18.18 -7.28 13.58
C ASP A 99 17.60 -8.49 12.83
N GLU A 100 17.96 -9.69 13.25
CA GLU A 100 17.38 -10.93 12.73
C GLU A 100 15.85 -10.94 12.88
N SER A 101 15.35 -10.31 13.96
CA SER A 101 13.93 -10.12 14.26
C SER A 101 13.19 -9.41 13.12
N TYR A 102 13.83 -8.51 12.38
CA TYR A 102 13.21 -7.84 11.22
C TYR A 102 12.75 -8.85 10.18
N LYS A 103 13.60 -9.83 9.85
CA LYS A 103 13.30 -10.86 8.86
C LYS A 103 12.09 -11.70 9.27
N TYR A 104 12.04 -12.11 10.55
CA TYR A 104 10.94 -12.92 11.08
C TYR A 104 9.63 -12.14 11.11
N ILE A 105 9.65 -10.91 11.65
CA ILE A 105 8.44 -10.08 11.75
C ILE A 105 7.93 -9.69 10.37
N LYS A 106 8.80 -9.21 9.46
CA LYS A 106 8.42 -8.88 8.08
C LYS A 106 7.89 -10.09 7.33
N GLY A 107 8.52 -11.26 7.51
CA GLY A 107 8.08 -12.52 6.91
C GLY A 107 6.71 -12.97 7.40
N ALA A 108 6.47 -12.96 8.73
CA ALA A 108 5.20 -13.33 9.33
C ALA A 108 4.06 -12.41 8.84
N ILE A 109 4.31 -11.10 8.81
CA ILE A 109 3.41 -10.09 8.28
C ILE A 109 3.00 -10.36 6.83
N GLN A 110 3.97 -10.72 5.97
CA GLN A 110 3.69 -11.01 4.56
C GLN A 110 3.05 -12.39 4.37
N ALA A 111 3.35 -13.34 5.25
CA ALA A 111 2.74 -14.66 5.21
C ALA A 111 1.26 -14.61 5.62
N TYR A 112 0.96 -13.88 6.70
CA TYR A 112 -0.33 -13.79 7.39
C TYR A 112 -0.87 -12.34 7.44
N PRO A 113 -1.18 -11.71 6.29
CA PRO A 113 -1.71 -10.34 6.20
C PRO A 113 -3.06 -10.13 6.92
N GLU A 114 -3.80 -11.18 7.22
CA GLU A 114 -5.04 -11.15 8.01
C GLU A 114 -4.86 -10.55 9.41
N LEU A 115 -3.64 -10.60 9.96
CA LEU A 115 -3.28 -9.99 11.25
C LEU A 115 -3.65 -8.50 11.30
N TYR A 116 -3.60 -7.78 10.18
CA TYR A 116 -3.92 -6.35 10.10
C TYR A 116 -5.42 -6.02 10.21
N PHE A 117 -6.27 -7.01 9.97
CA PHE A 117 -7.72 -6.85 9.99
C PHE A 117 -8.32 -7.40 11.29
N ALA A 118 -7.52 -8.11 12.09
CA ALA A 118 -7.94 -8.71 13.33
C ALA A 118 -8.09 -7.67 14.44
N LYS A 119 -9.13 -7.83 15.27
CA LYS A 119 -9.27 -7.08 16.53
C LYS A 119 -8.51 -7.74 17.69
N LEU A 120 -8.29 -9.05 17.58
CA LEU A 120 -7.61 -9.90 18.54
C LEU A 120 -6.79 -10.92 17.77
N VAL A 121 -5.54 -11.09 18.15
CA VAL A 121 -4.62 -12.09 17.59
C VAL A 121 -4.24 -13.05 18.70
N VAL A 122 -4.32 -14.35 18.41
CA VAL A 122 -3.79 -15.42 19.27
C VAL A 122 -2.65 -16.06 18.48
N LEU A 123 -1.45 -16.08 19.07
CA LEU A 123 -0.26 -16.66 18.44
C LEU A 123 -0.01 -18.04 19.05
N GLY A 124 0.01 -19.08 18.20
CA GLY A 124 0.42 -20.44 18.56
C GLY A 124 1.82 -20.77 18.02
N GLU A 125 2.42 -21.86 18.50
CA GLU A 125 3.81 -22.24 18.14
C GLU A 125 3.94 -22.80 16.70
N GLY A 126 2.84 -23.29 16.10
CA GLY A 126 2.82 -23.74 14.71
C GLY A 126 1.55 -24.52 14.33
N ASP A 127 1.54 -25.10 13.12
CA ASP A 127 0.37 -25.80 12.54
C ASP A 127 -0.10 -27.04 13.33
N SER A 128 0.67 -27.49 14.32
CA SER A 128 0.35 -28.62 15.19
C SER A 128 -0.48 -28.27 16.42
N GLU A 129 -0.63 -26.98 16.74
CA GLU A 129 -1.46 -26.47 17.85
C GLU A 129 -2.77 -25.85 17.37
#